data_AF-A0A932V4W7-F1
#
_entry.id   AF-A0A932V4W7-F1
#
_cell.length_a   1.000
_cell.length_b   1.000
_cell.length_c   1.000
_cell.angle_alpha   90.00
_cell.angle_beta   90.00
_cell.angle_gamma   90.00
#
_symmetry.space_group_name_H-M   'P 1'
#
loop_
_entity.id
_entity.type
_entity.pdbx_description
1 polymer ?
#
loop_
_entity_poly.entity_id
_entity_poly.type
_entity_poly.pdbx_seq_one_letter_code
_entity_poly.pdbx_strand_id
1 'polypeptide(L)'
;MFRTLSRALLPNRFDQMLKRLVKKKGKRVLLFWNRGLGDIALGLYAMVHRIREFVPDAEITFLTRKNLVDGFQMLEGVKVVGADWQRSEKNPVDIDTSQYDLVIEKPDPTEWVRWQRGELVPKLQWEARYDALWKKFELPDGYTERDSKIGRCQGGAPILSQAKSASKP
;
A
#
# COMPACT_ATOMS: atom_id res chain seq x y z
N MET A 1 -23.43 14.75 -9.26
CA MET A 1 -24.03 13.45 -8.89
C MET A 1 -23.99 12.39 -10.00
N PHE A 2 -24.17 12.74 -11.29
CA PHE A 2 -24.12 11.76 -12.40
C PHE A 2 -22.80 10.98 -12.56
N ARG A 3 -21.65 11.57 -12.21
CA ARG A 3 -20.34 10.90 -12.29
C ARG A 3 -20.20 9.71 -11.34
N THR A 4 -20.93 9.68 -10.23
CA THR A 4 -20.80 8.62 -9.22
C THR A 4 -21.59 7.37 -9.61
N LEU A 5 -22.75 7.55 -10.24
CA LEU A 5 -23.59 6.45 -10.72
C LEU A 5 -23.00 5.79 -11.98
N SER A 6 -22.48 6.59 -12.93
CA SER A 6 -21.87 6.06 -14.15
C SER A 6 -20.60 5.23 -13.86
N ARG A 7 -19.85 5.59 -12.82
CA ARG A 7 -18.67 4.82 -12.37
C ARG A 7 -19.00 3.46 -11.75
N ALA A 8 -20.22 3.26 -11.25
CA ALA A 8 -20.66 1.98 -10.71
C ALA A 8 -21.15 1.01 -11.80
N LEU A 9 -21.64 1.54 -12.94
CA LEU A 9 -22.19 0.77 -14.06
C LEU A 9 -21.20 0.54 -15.20
N LEU A 10 -20.14 1.36 -15.31
CA LEU A 10 -19.12 1.16 -16.34
C LEU A 10 -18.20 -0.02 -16.00
N PRO A 11 -17.80 -0.84 -16.99
CA PRO A 11 -16.95 -1.98 -16.74
C PRO A 11 -15.59 -1.52 -16.20
N ASN A 12 -15.15 -2.13 -15.10
CA ASN A 12 -13.89 -1.83 -14.43
C ASN A 12 -12.72 -1.81 -15.44
N ARG A 13 -12.01 -0.68 -15.53
CA ARG A 13 -10.88 -0.51 -16.46
C ARG A 13 -9.80 -1.57 -16.24
N PHE A 14 -9.59 -1.98 -15.00
CA PHE A 14 -8.63 -3.01 -14.67
C PHE A 14 -9.03 -4.35 -15.28
N ASP A 15 -10.27 -4.80 -15.05
CA ASP A 15 -10.80 -6.03 -15.66
C ASP A 15 -10.75 -5.98 -17.20
N GLN A 16 -10.97 -4.81 -17.82
CA GLN A 16 -10.82 -4.67 -19.28
C GLN A 16 -9.38 -4.89 -19.73
N MET A 17 -8.38 -4.38 -19.00
CA MET A 17 -6.96 -4.63 -19.30
C MET A 17 -6.62 -6.11 -19.15
N LEU A 18 -7.12 -6.77 -18.09
CA LEU A 18 -6.91 -8.19 -17.85
C LEU A 18 -7.56 -9.06 -18.93
N LYS A 19 -8.79 -8.75 -19.35
CA LYS A 19 -9.45 -9.46 -20.47
C LYS A 19 -8.64 -9.37 -21.77
N ARG A 20 -8.04 -8.20 -22.05
CA ARG A 20 -7.16 -8.02 -23.22
C ARG A 20 -5.87 -8.83 -23.08
N LEU A 21 -5.29 -8.89 -21.89
CA LEU A 21 -4.11 -9.70 -21.58
C LEU A 21 -4.39 -11.18 -21.84
N VAL A 22 -5.51 -11.71 -21.30
CA VAL A 22 -5.96 -13.10 -21.52
C VAL A 22 -6.15 -13.38 -23.01
N LYS A 23 -6.81 -12.48 -23.75
CA LYS A 23 -7.02 -12.63 -25.20
C LYS A 23 -5.70 -12.72 -25.98
N LYS A 24 -4.67 -12.00 -25.53
CA LYS A 24 -3.32 -12.03 -26.10
C LYS A 24 -2.45 -13.20 -25.59
N LYS A 25 -2.98 -14.02 -24.66
CA LYS A 25 -2.23 -15.07 -23.94
C LYS A 25 -0.97 -14.55 -23.23
N GLY A 26 -0.96 -13.27 -22.85
CA GLY A 26 0.16 -12.69 -22.11
C GLY A 26 0.11 -13.07 -20.63
N LYS A 27 1.27 -13.08 -19.98
CA LYS A 27 1.43 -13.53 -18.58
C LYS A 27 2.26 -12.58 -17.74
N ARG A 28 3.13 -11.79 -18.37
CA ARG A 28 4.07 -10.89 -17.68
C ARG A 28 3.44 -9.54 -17.47
N VAL A 29 3.24 -9.17 -16.21
CA VAL A 29 2.59 -7.92 -15.81
C VAL A 29 3.56 -7.05 -15.02
N LEU A 30 3.78 -5.82 -15.46
CA LEU A 30 4.55 -4.81 -14.73
C LEU A 30 3.61 -3.76 -14.14
N LEU A 31 3.73 -3.52 -12.84
CA LEU A 31 3.01 -2.47 -12.14
C LEU A 31 3.98 -1.47 -11.52
N PHE A 32 3.78 -0.20 -11.83
CA PHE A 32 4.51 0.89 -11.23
C PHE A 32 3.80 1.35 -9.95
N TRP A 33 4.53 1.38 -8.84
CA TRP A 33 3.94 1.74 -7.55
C TRP A 33 4.79 2.73 -6.77
N ASN A 34 4.34 3.98 -6.80
CA ASN A 34 4.92 5.09 -6.03
C ASN A 34 3.97 5.64 -4.95
N ARG A 35 3.09 4.79 -4.40
CA ARG A 35 2.17 5.19 -3.31
C ARG A 35 2.73 4.80 -1.94
N GLY A 36 1.98 5.10 -0.87
CA GLY A 36 2.39 4.83 0.51
C GLY A 36 2.33 3.34 0.87
N LEU A 37 2.95 2.99 2.00
CA LEU A 37 2.96 1.62 2.54
C LEU A 37 1.54 1.11 2.84
N GLY A 38 0.65 1.97 3.37
CA GLY A 38 -0.72 1.57 3.70
C GLY A 38 -1.56 1.11 2.51
N ASP A 39 -1.23 1.56 1.30
CA ASP A 39 -1.91 1.12 0.08
C ASP A 39 -1.47 -0.29 -0.36
N ILE A 40 -0.41 -0.87 0.23
CA ILE A 40 0.08 -2.22 -0.11
C ILE A 40 -0.93 -3.28 0.30
N ALA A 41 -1.28 -3.33 1.58
CA ALA A 41 -2.21 -4.36 2.08
C ALA A 41 -3.60 -4.22 1.44
N LEU A 42 -4.10 -2.99 1.32
CA LEU A 42 -5.45 -2.74 0.81
C LEU A 42 -5.49 -2.75 -0.72
N GLY A 43 -4.68 -1.96 -1.40
CA GLY A 43 -4.77 -1.84 -2.86
C GLY A 43 -4.09 -2.98 -3.60
N LEU A 44 -2.86 -3.28 -3.20
CA LEU A 44 -1.96 -4.12 -3.97
C LEU A 44 -2.35 -5.60 -3.94
N TYR A 45 -2.65 -6.10 -2.75
CA TYR A 45 -3.05 -7.50 -2.58
C TYR A 45 -4.28 -7.83 -3.44
N ALA A 46 -5.31 -6.97 -3.43
CA ALA A 46 -6.50 -7.16 -4.25
C ALA A 46 -6.21 -7.11 -5.75
N MET A 47 -5.27 -6.26 -6.17
CA MET A 47 -4.84 -6.22 -7.58
C MET A 47 -4.14 -7.52 -7.98
N VAL A 48 -3.22 -8.03 -7.16
CA VAL A 48 -2.53 -9.31 -7.37
C VAL A 48 -3.53 -10.46 -7.43
N HIS A 49 -4.45 -10.52 -6.46
CA HIS A 49 -5.52 -11.52 -6.40
C HIS A 49 -6.34 -11.51 -7.70
N ARG A 50 -6.80 -10.32 -8.11
CA ARG A 50 -7.61 -10.17 -9.33
C ARG A 50 -6.84 -10.49 -10.61
N ILE A 51 -5.56 -10.17 -10.69
CA ILE A 51 -4.72 -10.60 -11.84
C ILE A 51 -4.70 -12.12 -11.92
N ARG A 52 -4.47 -12.80 -10.78
CA ARG A 52 -4.40 -14.26 -10.71
C ARG A 52 -5.75 -14.95 -10.97
N GLU A 53 -6.87 -14.31 -10.63
CA GLU A 53 -8.20 -14.80 -11.02
C GLU A 53 -8.37 -14.87 -12.56
N PHE A 54 -7.80 -13.90 -13.29
CA PHE A 54 -7.88 -13.88 -14.75
C PHE A 54 -6.77 -14.71 -15.42
N VAL A 55 -5.58 -14.71 -14.84
CA VAL A 55 -4.37 -15.36 -15.36
C VAL A 55 -3.67 -16.05 -14.18
N PRO A 56 -4.00 -17.33 -13.87
CA PRO A 56 -3.50 -18.03 -12.68
C PRO A 56 -1.98 -18.12 -12.59
N ASP A 57 -1.29 -18.18 -13.74
CA ASP A 57 0.16 -18.29 -13.87
C ASP A 57 0.84 -16.96 -14.21
N ALA A 58 0.21 -15.83 -13.86
CA ALA A 58 0.77 -14.50 -14.13
C ALA A 58 2.07 -14.24 -13.36
N GLU A 59 3.08 -13.75 -14.08
CA GLU A 59 4.32 -13.24 -13.53
C GLU A 59 4.16 -11.75 -13.23
N ILE A 60 3.99 -11.41 -11.95
CA ILE A 60 3.70 -10.05 -11.52
C ILE A 60 4.99 -9.41 -11.00
N THR A 61 5.41 -8.34 -11.64
CA THR A 61 6.56 -7.53 -11.24
C THR A 61 6.11 -6.13 -10.80
N PHE A 62 6.60 -5.69 -9.64
CA PHE A 62 6.41 -4.34 -9.12
C PHE A 62 7.67 -3.53 -9.26
N LEU A 63 7.56 -2.35 -9.87
CA LEU A 63 8.56 -1.30 -9.74
C LEU A 63 8.14 -0.35 -8.62
N THR A 64 8.94 -0.27 -7.56
CA THR A 64 8.64 0.60 -6.42
C THR A 64 9.90 1.28 -5.88
N ARG A 65 9.73 2.11 -4.86
CA ARG A 65 10.82 2.81 -4.18
C ARG A 65 11.64 1.82 -3.35
N LYS A 66 12.96 1.97 -3.29
CA LYS A 66 13.85 1.09 -2.51
C LYS A 66 13.38 0.86 -1.06
N ASN A 67 12.91 1.91 -0.40
CA ASN A 67 12.45 1.83 0.99
C ASN A 67 11.11 1.09 1.20
N LEU A 68 10.40 0.76 0.12
CA LEU A 68 9.15 -0.01 0.18
C LEU A 68 9.34 -1.49 -0.17
N VAL A 69 10.51 -1.87 -0.68
CA VAL A 69 10.76 -3.24 -1.19
C VAL A 69 10.39 -4.29 -0.15
N ASP A 70 10.83 -4.11 1.10
CA ASP A 70 10.54 -5.05 2.20
C ASP A 70 9.02 -5.25 2.42
N GLY A 71 8.24 -4.17 2.32
CA GLY A 71 6.78 -4.25 2.47
C GLY A 71 6.10 -5.00 1.32
N PHE A 72 6.66 -4.95 0.11
CA PHE A 72 6.16 -5.70 -1.04
C PHE A 72 6.58 -7.17 -1.00
N GLN A 73 7.73 -7.49 -0.41
CA GLN A 73 8.20 -8.88 -0.26
C GLN A 73 7.29 -9.73 0.63
N MET A 74 6.45 -9.10 1.45
CA MET A 74 5.40 -9.80 2.21
C MET A 74 4.28 -10.35 1.32
N LEU A 75 4.19 -9.94 0.05
CA LEU A 75 3.24 -10.51 -0.90
C LEU A 75 3.82 -11.76 -1.56
N GLU A 76 3.03 -12.83 -1.57
CA GLU A 76 3.46 -14.10 -2.13
C GLU A 76 3.49 -14.08 -3.67
N GLY A 77 4.58 -14.58 -4.25
CA GLY A 77 4.71 -14.86 -5.68
C GLY A 77 4.79 -13.61 -6.57
N VAL A 78 5.32 -12.51 -6.03
CA VAL A 78 5.55 -11.27 -6.79
C VAL A 78 7.04 -10.95 -6.84
N LYS A 79 7.50 -10.42 -7.97
CA LYS A 79 8.85 -9.89 -8.12
C LYS A 79 8.83 -8.40 -7.78
N VAL A 80 9.81 -7.92 -7.03
CA VAL A 80 9.89 -6.51 -6.62
C VAL A 80 11.22 -5.93 -7.06
N VAL A 81 11.16 -4.81 -7.77
CA VAL A 81 12.33 -4.05 -8.22
C VAL A 81 12.31 -2.70 -7.48
N GLY A 82 13.34 -2.48 -6.67
CA GLY A 82 13.53 -1.23 -5.93
C GLY A 82 14.33 -0.21 -6.74
N ALA A 83 13.71 0.94 -7.02
CA ALA A 83 14.30 2.07 -7.72
C ALA A 83 14.58 3.25 -6.77
N ASP A 84 15.56 4.07 -7.13
CA ASP A 84 15.77 5.40 -6.54
C ASP A 84 14.68 6.34 -7.07
N TRP A 85 13.47 6.19 -6.53
CA TRP A 85 12.30 6.92 -6.96
C TRP A 85 11.75 7.77 -5.81
N GLN A 86 11.63 9.08 -6.02
CA GLN A 86 11.03 9.96 -5.03
C GLN A 86 9.50 9.90 -5.06
N ARG A 87 8.88 10.13 -3.90
CA ARG A 87 7.41 10.17 -3.79
C ARG A 87 6.87 11.29 -4.69
N SER A 88 5.77 11.01 -5.39
CA SER A 88 5.07 11.97 -6.28
C SER A 88 5.82 12.34 -7.56
N GLU A 89 7.03 11.84 -7.76
CA GLU A 89 7.76 11.97 -9.02
C GLU A 89 7.16 11.03 -10.07
N LYS A 90 7.13 11.46 -11.34
CA LYS A 90 6.76 10.61 -12.47
C LYS A 90 7.99 9.80 -12.90
N ASN A 91 7.82 8.49 -13.03
CA ASN A 91 8.78 7.51 -13.59
C ASN A 91 10.20 8.05 -13.85
N PRO A 92 11.08 8.03 -12.84
CA PRO A 92 12.47 8.42 -13.04
C PRO A 92 13.32 7.29 -13.64
N VAL A 93 12.77 6.08 -13.82
CA VAL A 93 13.56 4.90 -14.19
C VAL A 93 13.21 4.37 -15.57
N ASP A 94 14.24 4.24 -16.39
CA ASP A 94 14.22 3.57 -17.68
C ASP A 94 14.29 2.05 -17.44
N ILE A 95 13.12 1.40 -17.44
CA ILE A 95 13.02 -0.07 -17.42
C ILE A 95 12.61 -0.50 -18.81
N ASP A 96 13.29 -1.52 -19.33
CA ASP A 96 12.84 -2.18 -20.55
C ASP A 96 11.46 -2.80 -20.33
N THR A 97 10.45 -2.10 -20.85
CA THR A 97 9.04 -2.50 -20.78
C THR A 97 8.65 -3.50 -21.86
N SER A 98 9.50 -3.73 -22.87
CA SER A 98 9.21 -4.59 -24.02
C SER A 98 9.05 -6.07 -23.64
N GLN A 99 9.67 -6.47 -22.52
CA GLN A 99 9.54 -7.82 -21.96
C GLN A 99 8.20 -8.08 -21.25
N TYR A 100 7.32 -7.07 -21.07
CA TYR A 100 6.06 -7.23 -20.36
C TYR A 100 4.86 -7.15 -21.32
N ASP A 101 3.89 -8.03 -21.11
CA ASP A 101 2.69 -8.11 -21.95
C ASP A 101 1.62 -7.08 -21.53
N LEU A 102 1.67 -6.66 -20.26
CA LEU A 102 0.85 -5.60 -19.69
C LEU A 102 1.69 -4.71 -18.78
N VAL A 103 1.68 -3.41 -19.06
CA VAL A 103 2.34 -2.39 -18.24
C VAL A 103 1.29 -1.44 -17.66
N ILE A 104 1.28 -1.31 -16.34
CA ILE A 104 0.38 -0.44 -15.59
C ILE A 104 1.20 0.64 -14.90
N GLU A 105 1.31 1.80 -15.55
CA GLU A 105 2.11 2.93 -15.06
C GLU A 105 1.47 3.67 -13.87
N LYS A 106 0.13 3.73 -13.84
CA LYS A 106 -0.63 4.49 -12.85
C LYS A 106 -1.78 3.64 -12.32
N PRO A 107 -1.50 2.68 -11.42
CA PRO A 107 -2.54 1.91 -10.79
C PRO A 107 -3.45 2.81 -9.95
N ASP A 108 -4.76 2.63 -10.09
CA ASP A 108 -5.76 3.28 -9.26
C ASP A 108 -6.52 2.24 -8.43
N PRO A 109 -5.94 1.78 -7.31
CA PRO A 109 -6.59 0.77 -6.48
C PRO A 109 -7.88 1.29 -5.84
N THR A 110 -8.01 2.61 -5.66
CA THR A 110 -9.21 3.19 -5.02
C THR A 110 -10.46 2.93 -5.85
N GLU A 111 -10.34 3.06 -7.17
CA GLU A 111 -11.43 2.79 -8.09
C GLU A 111 -11.47 1.32 -8.55
N TRP A 112 -10.32 0.73 -8.89
CA TRP A 112 -10.27 -0.57 -9.57
C TRP A 112 -10.50 -1.76 -8.65
N VAL A 113 -10.18 -1.66 -7.37
CA VAL A 113 -10.39 -2.74 -6.40
C VAL A 113 -11.34 -2.32 -5.29
N ARG A 114 -12.29 -1.42 -5.59
CA ARG A 114 -13.32 -0.99 -4.63
C ARG A 114 -14.19 -2.14 -4.15
N TRP A 115 -14.44 -3.12 -5.02
CA TRP A 115 -15.24 -4.33 -4.73
C TRP A 115 -14.67 -5.19 -3.61
N GLN A 116 -13.38 -5.07 -3.30
CA GLN A 116 -12.74 -5.89 -2.27
C GLN A 116 -13.24 -5.58 -0.85
N ARG A 117 -13.80 -4.39 -0.62
CA ARG A 117 -14.04 -3.85 0.72
C ARG A 117 -15.09 -4.69 1.43
N GLY A 118 -14.69 -5.40 2.48
CA GLY A 118 -15.55 -6.34 3.22
C GLY A 118 -15.61 -7.75 2.65
N GLU A 119 -15.02 -7.98 1.46
CA GLU A 119 -15.06 -9.27 0.75
C GLU A 119 -13.70 -9.99 0.76
N LEU A 120 -12.60 -9.23 0.70
CA LEU A 120 -11.25 -9.77 0.60
C LEU A 120 -10.41 -9.39 1.83
N VAL A 121 -9.85 -10.41 2.48
CA VAL A 121 -8.90 -10.24 3.57
C VAL A 121 -7.48 -10.41 3.00
N PRO A 122 -6.62 -9.38 3.07
CA PRO A 122 -5.23 -9.49 2.63
C PRO A 122 -4.47 -10.56 3.42
N LYS A 123 -3.73 -11.41 2.71
CA LYS A 123 -2.83 -12.40 3.29
C LYS A 123 -1.40 -11.98 3.00
N LEU A 124 -0.67 -11.61 4.04
CA LEU A 124 0.73 -11.21 3.97
C LEU A 124 1.57 -12.29 4.66
N GLN A 125 2.72 -12.60 4.08
CA GLN A 125 3.69 -13.50 4.67
C GLN A 125 4.61 -12.70 5.59
N TRP A 126 4.46 -12.92 6.89
CA TRP A 126 5.37 -12.38 7.90
C TRP A 126 6.54 -13.34 8.08
N GLU A 127 7.76 -12.82 7.97
CA GLU A 127 8.99 -13.55 8.23
C GLU A 127 9.72 -12.96 9.43
N ALA A 128 10.40 -13.83 10.21
CA ALA A 128 11.13 -13.42 11.42
C ALA A 128 12.21 -12.35 11.16
N ARG A 129 12.76 -12.25 9.93
CA ARG A 129 13.70 -11.18 9.57
C ARG A 129 13.10 -9.78 9.71
N TYR A 130 11.78 -9.64 9.57
CA TYR A 130 11.11 -8.36 9.71
C TYR A 130 11.07 -7.88 11.16
N ASP A 131 11.12 -8.78 12.14
CA ASP A 131 11.18 -8.43 13.56
C ASP A 131 12.50 -7.72 13.92
N ALA A 132 13.55 -7.90 13.12
CA ALA A 132 14.83 -7.23 13.33
C ALA A 132 14.90 -5.86 12.63
N LEU A 133 13.93 -5.48 11.78
CA LEU A 133 13.98 -4.25 11.00
C LEU A 133 14.02 -2.99 11.86
N TRP A 134 13.49 -3.03 13.08
CA TRP A 134 13.49 -1.87 13.97
C TRP A 134 14.92 -1.49 14.41
N LYS A 135 15.85 -2.45 14.47
CA LYS A 135 17.22 -2.23 14.94
C LYS A 135 17.99 -1.19 14.10
N LYS A 136 17.63 -1.04 12.82
CA LYS A 136 18.24 -0.04 11.92
C LYS A 136 17.94 1.41 12.32
N PHE A 137 16.97 1.62 13.22
CA PHE A 137 16.61 2.92 13.74
C PHE A 137 17.25 3.22 15.10
N GLU A 138 18.14 2.35 15.58
CA GLU A 138 18.89 2.52 16.83
C GLU A 138 17.98 2.82 18.04
N LEU A 139 16.78 2.21 18.06
CA LEU A 139 15.84 2.40 19.16
C LEU A 139 16.36 1.68 20.43
N PRO A 140 16.04 2.18 21.64
CA PRO A 140 16.39 1.47 22.86
C PRO A 140 15.65 0.14 22.97
N ASP A 141 16.34 -0.91 23.43
CA ASP A 141 15.69 -2.16 23.84
C ASP A 141 14.78 -1.89 25.06
N GLY A 142 13.49 -2.18 24.92
CA GLY A 142 12.54 -2.06 26.04
C GLY A 142 11.81 -0.71 26.14
N TYR A 143 11.27 -0.22 25.04
CA TYR A 143 10.32 0.91 25.07
C TYR A 143 9.13 0.56 25.99
N THR A 144 9.06 1.17 27.17
CA THR A 144 7.85 1.11 27.99
C THR A 144 7.02 2.36 27.70
N GLU A 145 5.69 2.23 27.64
CA GLU A 145 4.76 3.37 27.40
C GLU A 145 5.01 4.57 28.33
N ARG A 146 5.69 4.37 29.47
CA ARG A 146 6.04 5.41 30.44
C ARG A 146 7.11 6.39 29.98
N ASP A 147 7.91 6.02 28.97
CA ASP A 147 9.00 6.87 28.44
C ASP A 147 8.48 7.95 27.47
N SER A 148 7.17 7.94 27.16
CA SER A 148 6.46 8.92 26.31
C SER A 148 6.30 10.33 26.91
N LYS A 149 6.97 10.66 28.03
CA LYS A 149 6.98 12.04 28.56
C LYS A 149 7.79 13.03 27.70
N ILE A 150 8.37 12.60 26.59
CA ILE A 150 8.98 13.48 25.60
C ILE A 150 7.96 13.73 24.48
N GLY A 151 7.20 14.82 24.63
CA GLY A 151 6.33 15.34 23.57
C GLY A 151 4.88 15.61 23.94
N ARG A 152 4.58 16.22 25.10
CA ARG A 152 3.37 17.06 25.14
C ARG A 152 3.57 18.18 24.14
N CYS A 153 2.82 18.17 23.05
CA CYS A 153 2.57 19.35 22.24
C CYS A 153 2.17 20.49 23.20
N GLN A 154 3.06 21.46 23.41
CA GLN A 154 2.74 22.69 24.12
C GLN A 154 1.77 23.48 23.24
N GLY A 155 0.47 23.23 23.40
CA GLY A 155 -0.56 23.79 22.53
C GLY A 155 -1.96 23.45 23.00
N GLY A 156 -2.23 23.61 24.29
CA GLY A 156 -3.57 23.46 24.86
C GLY A 156 -3.66 24.28 26.14
N ALA A 157 -4.37 25.42 26.06
CA ALA A 157 -4.60 26.32 27.18
C ALA A 157 -5.26 25.58 28.36
N PRO A 158 -4.95 25.95 29.62
CA PRO A 158 -5.60 25.36 30.78
C PRO A 158 -7.05 25.87 30.87
N ILE A 159 -8.00 24.95 30.74
CA ILE A 159 -9.40 25.21 31.10
C ILE A 159 -9.47 25.31 32.63
N LEU A 160 -9.97 26.45 33.10
CA LEU A 160 -10.31 26.73 34.49
C LEU A 160 -11.14 25.61 35.13
N SER A 161 -10.72 25.15 36.30
CA SER A 161 -11.68 24.74 37.35
C SER A 161 -11.12 25.12 38.72
N GLN A 162 -11.48 26.32 39.18
CA GLN A 162 -11.49 26.61 40.61
C GLN A 162 -12.71 25.91 41.21
N ALA A 163 -12.50 24.86 41.99
CA ALA A 163 -13.50 24.35 42.92
C ALA A 163 -13.08 24.76 44.34
N LYS A 164 -13.90 25.64 44.90
CA LYS A 164 -13.87 26.10 46.30
C LYS A 164 -13.90 24.92 47.27
N SER A 165 -13.12 24.98 48.33
CA SER A 165 -13.60 24.51 49.64
C SER A 165 -12.96 25.35 50.75
N ALA A 166 -13.82 26.09 51.44
CA ALA A 166 -13.55 26.74 52.70
C ALA A 166 -14.44 26.06 53.73
N SER A 167 -13.84 25.55 54.81
CA SER A 167 -14.45 25.57 56.14
C SER A 167 -13.42 25.16 57.19
N LYS A 168 -13.00 26.16 57.97
CA LYS A 168 -12.51 25.98 59.35
C LYS A 168 -13.71 25.76 60.28
N PRO A 169 -13.46 25.23 61.47
CA PRO A 169 -13.77 25.98 62.69
C PRO A 169 -12.51 26.59 63.31
#